data_AF-A0A2V8WYF0-F1
#
_entry.id   AF-A0A2V8WYF0-F1
#
_cell.length_a   1.000
_cell.length_b   1.000
_cell.length_c   1.000
_cell.angle_alpha   90.00
_cell.angle_beta   90.00
_cell.angle_gamma   90.00
#
_symmetry.space_group_name_H-M   'P 1'
#
loop_
_entity.id
_entity.type
_entity.pdbx_description
1 polymer ?
#
loop_
_entity_poly.entity_id
_entity_poly.type
_entity_poly.pdbx_seq_one_letter_code
_entity_poly.pdbx_strand_id
1 'polypeptide(L)'
;MHMVNCGFQQFAHAHTPAALLVFSVSARVFWPYFAGVALLAIGLPIIIKNELPQAHGLDKIMPFGRLFFAIPMGVFASQHFTVTKLVVLLLPSWIPAHLFWVYLVGTALIAAALSIILKRQAQLAATLLGIMFFLFVVLLHIPNVVVNPRDRFAWAVALRDLAFSGGAFAFAGAHMKPRPTDGVPRLVTLGRLFVGIPAAFFGVEHFLHPEFAPGVPLKKLTPTWIPARLLWAYLAGAVLVAAGVSLIVNKKARLAATYLGIMILLLCLFIYLPIVVAIPSDIGNGLNYFADTLLFSGVALVLADALPKEDHPHV
;
A
#
# COMPACT_ATOMS: atom_id res chain seq x y z
N MET A 1 24.69 -67.69 -17.38
CA MET A 1 24.37 -67.42 -18.79
C MET A 1 22.99 -66.80 -18.81
N HIS A 2 22.72 -65.55 -19.17
CA HIS A 2 23.45 -64.59 -20.00
C HIS A 2 23.39 -63.19 -19.39
N MET A 3 24.53 -62.54 -19.52
CA MET A 3 24.82 -61.14 -19.27
C MET A 3 24.35 -60.29 -20.47
N VAL A 4 24.08 -59.01 -20.19
CA VAL A 4 24.24 -57.86 -21.11
C VAL A 4 23.16 -57.68 -22.19
N ASN A 5 22.26 -56.72 -21.96
CA ASN A 5 22.12 -55.65 -22.94
C ASN A 5 21.92 -54.30 -22.22
N CYS A 6 22.82 -53.39 -22.56
CA CYS A 6 23.13 -52.16 -21.87
C CYS A 6 22.39 -50.99 -22.53
N GLY A 7 21.93 -50.04 -21.71
CA GLY A 7 21.91 -48.61 -22.00
C GLY A 7 21.12 -48.12 -23.21
N PHE A 8 19.93 -47.55 -22.98
CA PHE A 8 19.46 -46.33 -23.65
C PHE A 8 18.15 -45.76 -23.06
N GLN A 9 17.94 -45.79 -21.74
CA GLN A 9 16.72 -45.21 -21.12
C GLN A 9 16.94 -44.39 -19.84
N GLN A 10 18.19 -43.99 -19.56
CA GLN A 10 18.46 -42.87 -18.65
C GLN A 10 18.87 -41.68 -19.53
N PHE A 11 18.38 -40.48 -19.19
CA PHE A 11 18.49 -39.21 -19.93
C PHE A 11 17.34 -38.84 -20.88
N ALA A 12 16.10 -38.91 -20.38
CA ALA A 12 15.09 -37.91 -20.74
C ALA A 12 14.91 -36.98 -19.54
N HIS A 13 15.85 -36.04 -19.37
CA HIS A 13 15.72 -34.95 -18.41
C HIS A 13 14.42 -34.20 -18.71
N ALA A 14 13.54 -34.18 -17.72
CA ALA A 14 12.40 -33.29 -17.65
C ALA A 14 12.91 -31.84 -17.57
N HIS A 15 13.18 -31.25 -18.72
CA HIS A 15 13.16 -29.81 -18.88
C HIS A 15 11.78 -29.45 -19.39
N THR A 16 10.80 -29.40 -18.49
CA THR A 16 9.64 -28.54 -18.71
C THR A 16 10.18 -27.11 -18.63
N PRO A 17 10.27 -26.35 -19.75
CA PRO A 17 10.72 -24.98 -19.67
C PRO A 17 9.78 -24.21 -18.75
N ALA A 18 10.32 -23.44 -17.81
CA ALA A 18 9.54 -22.60 -16.89
C ALA A 18 8.49 -21.72 -17.62
N ALA A 19 8.71 -21.44 -18.90
CA ALA A 19 7.74 -20.81 -19.80
C ALA A 19 6.38 -21.53 -19.85
N LEU A 20 6.33 -22.87 -19.85
CA LEU A 20 5.07 -23.63 -19.87
C LEU A 20 4.28 -23.54 -18.55
N LEU A 21 4.96 -23.31 -17.41
CA LEU A 21 4.30 -23.10 -16.12
C LEU A 21 3.64 -21.71 -16.02
N VAL A 22 4.15 -20.70 -16.74
CA VAL A 22 3.53 -19.36 -16.77
C VAL A 22 2.18 -19.39 -17.49
N PHE A 23 1.99 -20.28 -18.47
CA PHE A 23 0.74 -20.42 -19.21
C PHE A 23 -0.38 -21.16 -18.45
N SER A 24 -0.11 -21.78 -17.30
CA SER A 24 -1.13 -22.44 -16.47
C SER A 24 -1.71 -21.55 -15.37
N VAL A 25 -1.05 -20.43 -15.05
CA VAL A 25 -1.54 -19.47 -14.05
C VAL A 25 -2.51 -18.50 -14.70
N SER A 26 -3.72 -18.36 -14.12
CA SER A 26 -4.72 -17.45 -14.66
C SER A 26 -4.19 -16.01 -14.73
N ALA A 27 -4.54 -15.27 -15.79
CA ALA A 27 -4.15 -13.87 -15.95
C ALA A 27 -4.56 -12.99 -14.75
N ARG A 28 -5.68 -13.32 -14.09
CA ARG A 28 -6.19 -12.65 -12.88
C ARG A 28 -5.24 -12.77 -11.69
N VAL A 29 -4.46 -13.85 -11.64
CA VAL A 29 -3.47 -14.09 -10.59
C VAL A 29 -2.11 -13.56 -11.02
N PHE A 30 -1.66 -13.92 -12.23
CA PHE A 30 -0.32 -13.61 -12.70
C PHE A 30 -0.01 -12.10 -12.75
N TRP A 31 -0.87 -11.29 -13.40
CA TRP A 31 -0.57 -9.88 -13.67
C TRP A 31 -0.42 -9.01 -12.41
N PRO A 32 -1.24 -9.16 -11.36
CA PRO A 32 -1.03 -8.47 -10.09
C PRO A 32 0.35 -8.73 -9.47
N TYR A 33 0.77 -9.99 -9.37
CA TYR A 33 2.10 -10.33 -8.84
C TYR A 33 3.22 -9.81 -9.74
N PHE A 34 3.09 -10.00 -11.06
CA PHE A 34 4.08 -9.53 -12.02
C PHE A 34 4.27 -8.01 -11.92
N ALA A 35 3.20 -7.24 -11.86
CA ALA A 35 3.26 -5.78 -11.72
C ALA A 35 3.98 -5.36 -10.42
N GLY A 36 3.64 -6.00 -9.29
CA GLY A 36 4.29 -5.72 -8.01
C GLY A 36 5.79 -6.04 -8.03
N VAL A 37 6.16 -7.21 -8.54
CA VAL A 37 7.57 -7.64 -8.66
C VAL A 37 8.35 -6.77 -9.64
N ALA A 38 7.75 -6.38 -10.77
CA ALA A 38 8.40 -5.49 -11.74
C ALA A 38 8.72 -4.13 -11.13
N LEU A 39 7.76 -3.51 -10.41
CA LEU A 39 7.99 -2.23 -9.74
C LEU A 39 9.02 -2.34 -8.60
N LEU A 40 9.02 -3.46 -7.87
CA LEU A 40 10.06 -3.76 -6.89
C LEU A 40 11.45 -3.85 -7.56
N ALA A 41 11.56 -4.62 -8.65
CA ALA A 41 12.80 -4.81 -9.40
C ALA A 41 13.33 -3.52 -10.03
N ILE A 42 12.46 -2.60 -10.44
CA ILE A 42 12.83 -1.27 -10.95
C ILE A 42 13.25 -0.35 -9.80
N GLY A 43 12.44 -0.24 -8.76
CA GLY A 43 12.60 0.78 -7.72
C GLY A 43 13.67 0.44 -6.68
N LEU A 44 13.85 -0.84 -6.34
CA LEU A 44 14.80 -1.26 -5.31
C LEU A 44 16.26 -0.91 -5.66
N PRO A 45 16.77 -1.19 -6.88
CA PRO A 45 18.12 -0.77 -7.26
C PRO A 45 18.31 0.74 -7.25
N ILE A 46 17.30 1.51 -7.65
CA ILE A 46 17.33 2.99 -7.63
C ILE A 46 17.55 3.48 -6.20
N ILE A 47 16.77 2.96 -5.25
CA ILE A 47 16.87 3.35 -3.84
C ILE A 47 18.21 2.94 -3.25
N ILE A 48 18.63 1.69 -3.46
CA ILE A 48 19.88 1.16 -2.88
C ILE A 48 21.10 1.94 -3.37
N LYS A 49 21.16 2.24 -4.68
CA LYS A 49 22.34 2.88 -5.28
C LYS A 49 22.38 4.39 -5.06
N ASN A 50 21.22 5.05 -5.09
CA ASN A 50 21.18 6.51 -5.17
C ASN A 50 20.74 7.18 -3.86
N GLU A 51 19.86 6.57 -3.07
CA GLU A 51 19.19 7.24 -1.93
C GLU A 51 19.71 6.74 -0.58
N LEU A 52 19.93 5.44 -0.41
CA LEU A 52 20.44 4.88 0.85
C LEU A 52 21.81 5.43 1.29
N PRO A 53 22.79 5.68 0.40
CA PRO A 53 24.08 6.25 0.81
C PRO A 53 23.97 7.66 1.40
N GLN A 54 22.88 8.38 1.08
CA GLN A 54 22.63 9.76 1.53
C GLN A 54 21.81 9.84 2.83
N ALA A 55 21.25 8.70 3.28
CA ALA A 55 20.37 8.64 4.45
C ALA A 55 21.09 8.08 5.68
N HIS A 56 20.75 8.62 6.86
CA HIS A 56 21.38 8.26 8.13
C HIS A 56 20.36 7.81 9.17
N GLY A 57 20.76 6.88 10.06
CA GLY A 57 19.91 6.39 11.14
C GLY A 57 18.56 5.87 10.64
N LEU A 58 17.47 6.32 11.28
CA LEU A 58 16.10 5.95 10.92
C LEU A 58 15.65 6.50 9.56
N ASP A 59 16.27 7.57 9.04
CA ASP A 59 15.89 8.15 7.74
C ASP A 59 16.12 7.16 6.58
N LYS A 60 16.95 6.12 6.77
CA LYS A 60 17.19 5.06 5.76
C LYS A 60 15.93 4.31 5.33
N ILE A 61 14.87 4.32 6.14
CA ILE A 61 13.61 3.68 5.76
C ILE A 61 12.76 4.56 4.82
N MET A 62 12.97 5.88 4.83
CA MET A 62 12.10 6.83 4.13
C MET A 62 12.09 6.66 2.60
N PRO A 63 13.22 6.41 1.91
CA PRO A 63 13.21 6.17 0.47
C PRO A 63 12.31 5.00 0.06
N PHE A 64 12.14 3.99 0.92
CA PHE A 64 11.26 2.86 0.67
C PHE A 64 9.78 3.22 0.74
N GLY A 65 9.39 4.31 1.41
CA GLY A 65 8.01 4.77 1.43
C GLY A 65 7.45 4.95 0.03
N ARG A 66 8.23 5.54 -0.87
CA ARG A 66 7.87 5.72 -2.28
C ARG A 66 7.69 4.39 -3.03
N LEU A 67 8.52 3.40 -2.71
CA LEU A 67 8.45 2.06 -3.30
C LEU A 67 7.19 1.32 -2.84
N PHE A 68 6.92 1.34 -1.53
CA PHE A 68 5.74 0.73 -0.92
C PHE A 68 4.44 1.45 -1.30
N PHE A 69 4.54 2.72 -1.71
CA PHE A 69 3.41 3.44 -2.30
C PHE A 69 3.14 2.99 -3.74
N ALA A 70 4.18 2.84 -4.56
CA ALA A 70 4.01 2.56 -5.99
C ALA A 70 3.72 1.08 -6.31
N ILE A 71 4.27 0.12 -5.56
CA ILE A 71 4.01 -1.32 -5.78
C ILE A 71 2.50 -1.63 -5.79
N PRO A 72 1.71 -1.23 -4.77
CA PRO A 72 0.27 -1.43 -4.75
C PRO A 72 -0.46 -0.77 -5.93
N MET A 73 0.01 0.37 -6.43
CA MET A 73 -0.59 1.00 -7.62
C MET A 73 -0.48 0.09 -8.84
N GLY A 74 0.66 -0.59 -9.04
CA GLY A 74 0.81 -1.58 -10.11
C GLY A 74 -0.08 -2.81 -9.92
N VAL A 75 -0.18 -3.31 -8.68
CA VAL A 75 -1.06 -4.44 -8.32
C VAL A 75 -2.51 -4.09 -8.65
N PHE A 76 -3.05 -3.01 -8.09
CA PHE A 76 -4.43 -2.60 -8.32
C PHE A 76 -4.69 -2.18 -9.76
N ALA A 77 -3.75 -1.54 -10.44
CA ALA A 77 -3.87 -1.22 -11.86
C ALA A 77 -4.13 -2.48 -12.69
N SER A 78 -3.35 -3.54 -12.48
CA SER A 78 -3.51 -4.79 -13.22
C SER A 78 -4.91 -5.41 -13.04
N GLN A 79 -5.53 -5.22 -11.87
CA GLN A 79 -6.87 -5.71 -11.58
C GLN A 79 -7.96 -4.96 -12.36
N HIS A 80 -7.74 -3.67 -12.67
CA HIS A 80 -8.65 -2.93 -13.54
C HIS A 80 -8.73 -3.52 -14.96
N PHE A 81 -7.68 -4.22 -15.41
CA PHE A 81 -7.63 -4.88 -16.72
C PHE A 81 -8.00 -6.37 -16.68
N THR A 82 -7.73 -7.07 -15.57
CA THR A 82 -7.90 -8.54 -15.49
C THR A 82 -9.19 -8.99 -14.81
N VAL A 83 -9.72 -8.18 -13.89
CA VAL A 83 -10.99 -8.43 -13.19
C VAL A 83 -11.97 -7.27 -13.37
N THR A 84 -11.91 -6.59 -14.52
CA THR A 84 -12.73 -5.43 -14.90
C THR A 84 -14.21 -5.58 -14.51
N LYS A 85 -14.80 -6.75 -14.76
CA LYS A 85 -16.22 -7.01 -14.42
C LYS A 85 -16.52 -6.86 -12.92
N LEU A 86 -15.60 -7.25 -12.04
CA LEU A 86 -15.74 -7.08 -10.59
C LEU A 86 -15.53 -5.62 -10.19
N VAL A 87 -14.58 -4.93 -10.82
CA VAL A 87 -14.31 -3.51 -10.53
C VAL A 87 -15.47 -2.63 -10.97
N VAL A 88 -16.13 -2.93 -12.10
CA VAL A 88 -17.34 -2.22 -12.57
C VAL A 88 -18.46 -2.25 -11.53
N LEU A 89 -18.57 -3.30 -10.72
CA LEU A 89 -19.60 -3.41 -9.68
C LEU A 89 -19.37 -2.46 -8.49
N LEU A 90 -18.17 -1.88 -8.39
CA LEU A 90 -17.85 -0.90 -7.35
C LEU A 90 -18.32 0.52 -7.70
N LEU A 91 -18.68 0.77 -8.97
CA LEU A 91 -19.14 2.08 -9.42
C LEU A 91 -20.66 2.24 -9.18
N PRO A 92 -21.09 3.35 -8.56
CA PRO A 92 -22.50 3.70 -8.43
C PRO A 92 -23.19 3.79 -9.79
N SER A 93 -24.43 3.31 -9.85
CA SER A 93 -25.22 3.22 -11.09
C SER A 93 -25.50 4.55 -11.79
N TRP A 94 -25.33 5.69 -11.11
CA TRP A 94 -25.50 7.02 -11.68
C TRP A 94 -24.29 7.51 -12.49
N ILE A 95 -23.13 6.84 -12.38
CA ILE A 95 -21.96 7.15 -13.19
C ILE A 95 -22.14 6.48 -14.56
N PRO A 96 -22.17 7.21 -15.69
CA PRO A 96 -22.24 6.57 -17.00
C PRO A 96 -20.89 5.95 -17.38
N ALA A 97 -20.91 5.06 -18.38
CA ALA A 97 -19.71 4.51 -19.01
C ALA A 97 -18.71 3.86 -18.02
N HIS A 98 -19.18 2.98 -17.13
CA HIS A 98 -18.33 2.34 -16.10
C HIS A 98 -17.02 1.75 -16.64
N LEU A 99 -17.04 1.10 -17.81
CA LEU A 99 -15.84 0.52 -18.42
C LEU A 99 -14.77 1.57 -18.73
N PHE A 100 -15.17 2.75 -19.22
CA PHE A 100 -14.24 3.84 -19.49
C PHE A 100 -13.50 4.25 -18.21
N TRP A 101 -14.23 4.47 -17.12
CA TRP A 101 -13.65 4.85 -15.84
C TRP A 101 -12.73 3.78 -15.27
N VAL A 102 -13.11 2.49 -15.36
CA VAL A 102 -12.26 1.40 -14.88
C VAL A 102 -10.92 1.36 -15.64
N TYR A 103 -10.92 1.48 -16.96
CA TYR A 103 -9.68 1.49 -17.73
C TYR A 103 -8.86 2.78 -17.54
N LEU A 104 -9.53 3.93 -17.40
CA LEU A 104 -8.88 5.20 -17.12
C LEU A 104 -8.14 5.16 -15.78
N VAL A 105 -8.81 4.69 -14.71
CA VAL A 105 -8.19 4.53 -13.39
C VAL A 105 -7.04 3.54 -13.43
N GLY A 106 -7.21 2.38 -14.08
CA GLY A 106 -6.13 1.41 -14.25
C GLY A 106 -4.91 2.01 -14.94
N THR A 107 -5.11 2.78 -16.01
CA THR A 107 -4.03 3.45 -16.75
C THR A 107 -3.36 4.54 -15.90
N ALA A 108 -4.15 5.36 -15.20
CA ALA A 108 -3.65 6.42 -14.33
C ALA A 108 -2.81 5.86 -13.18
N LEU A 109 -3.20 4.71 -12.61
CA LEU A 109 -2.45 4.03 -11.55
C LEU A 109 -1.06 3.56 -12.05
N ILE A 110 -0.97 2.96 -13.24
CA ILE A 110 0.33 2.57 -13.84
C ILE A 110 1.21 3.80 -14.07
N ALA A 111 0.64 4.83 -14.70
CA ALA A 111 1.36 6.06 -14.99
C ALA A 111 1.90 6.72 -13.70
N ALA A 112 1.08 6.76 -12.65
CA ALA A 112 1.48 7.31 -11.36
C ALA A 112 2.56 6.45 -10.68
N ALA A 113 2.44 5.12 -10.69
CA ALA A 113 3.43 4.21 -10.11
C ALA A 113 4.83 4.42 -10.72
N LEU A 114 4.90 4.44 -12.06
CA LEU A 114 6.15 4.65 -12.79
C LEU A 114 6.69 6.07 -12.60
N SER A 115 5.83 7.08 -12.68
CA SER A 115 6.19 8.48 -12.47
C SER A 115 6.81 8.72 -11.09
N ILE A 116 6.19 8.14 -10.05
CA ILE A 116 6.63 8.24 -8.66
C ILE A 116 7.97 7.48 -8.47
N ILE A 117 8.07 6.22 -8.88
CA ILE A 117 9.32 5.44 -8.72
C ILE A 117 10.51 6.09 -9.45
N LEU A 118 10.30 6.51 -10.71
CA LEU A 118 11.34 7.10 -11.55
C LEU A 118 11.60 8.58 -11.25
N LYS A 119 10.84 9.19 -10.34
CA LYS A 119 10.87 10.62 -10.02
C LYS A 119 10.69 11.53 -11.26
N ARG A 120 9.90 11.10 -12.26
CA ARG A 120 9.63 11.83 -13.51
C ARG A 120 8.20 12.35 -13.51
N GLN A 121 7.99 13.67 -13.48
CA GLN A 121 6.66 14.29 -13.29
C GLN A 121 5.97 13.86 -11.98
N ALA A 122 6.76 13.44 -10.98
CA ALA A 122 6.24 12.77 -9.79
C ALA A 122 5.34 13.66 -8.93
N GLN A 123 5.61 14.97 -8.88
CA GLN A 123 4.74 15.93 -8.21
C GLN A 123 3.35 15.98 -8.85
N LEU A 124 3.28 16.07 -10.19
CA LEU A 124 2.01 16.11 -10.92
C LEU A 124 1.26 14.79 -10.75
N ALA A 125 1.94 13.67 -10.95
CA ALA A 125 1.34 12.34 -10.79
C ALA A 125 0.79 12.13 -9.38
N ALA A 126 1.55 12.48 -8.33
CA ALA A 126 1.09 12.37 -6.96
C ALA A 126 -0.08 13.33 -6.63
N THR A 127 -0.09 14.53 -7.22
CA THR A 127 -1.22 15.46 -7.06
C THR A 127 -2.50 14.88 -7.67
N LEU A 128 -2.43 14.42 -8.91
CA LEU A 128 -3.58 13.81 -9.61
C LEU A 128 -4.04 12.52 -8.92
N LEU A 129 -3.11 11.71 -8.43
CA LEU A 129 -3.42 10.50 -7.69
C LEU A 129 -4.09 10.81 -6.33
N GLY A 130 -3.61 11.83 -5.62
CA GLY A 130 -4.24 12.30 -4.39
C GLY A 130 -5.66 12.80 -4.61
N ILE A 131 -5.89 13.56 -5.70
CA ILE A 131 -7.22 14.00 -6.12
C ILE A 131 -8.10 12.79 -6.45
N MET A 132 -7.59 11.81 -7.20
CA MET A 132 -8.34 10.62 -7.56
C MET A 132 -8.82 9.84 -6.33
N PHE A 133 -7.94 9.56 -5.36
CA PHE A 133 -8.35 8.90 -4.11
C PHE A 133 -9.34 9.75 -3.31
N PHE A 134 -9.15 11.07 -3.25
CA PHE A 134 -10.10 11.95 -2.58
C PHE A 134 -11.49 11.91 -3.26
N LEU A 135 -11.54 11.88 -4.59
CA LEU A 135 -12.79 11.71 -5.33
C LEU A 135 -13.44 10.35 -5.06
N PHE A 136 -12.67 9.27 -4.89
CA PHE A 136 -13.25 7.99 -4.46
C PHE A 136 -13.89 8.08 -3.08
N VAL A 137 -13.24 8.78 -2.13
CA VAL A 137 -13.83 9.05 -0.81
C VAL A 137 -15.16 9.79 -0.97
N VAL A 138 -15.18 10.90 -1.73
CA VAL A 138 -16.37 11.76 -1.82
C VAL A 138 -17.50 11.12 -2.64
N LEU A 139 -17.19 10.46 -3.76
CA LEU A 139 -18.18 9.99 -4.72
C LEU A 139 -18.62 8.54 -4.48
N LEU A 140 -17.79 7.72 -3.84
CA LEU A 140 -18.06 6.29 -3.63
C LEU A 140 -18.27 5.98 -2.15
N HIS A 141 -17.31 6.37 -1.31
CA HIS A 141 -17.28 5.89 0.07
C HIS A 141 -18.19 6.69 1.01
N ILE A 142 -18.25 8.02 0.88
CA ILE A 142 -19.16 8.86 1.67
C ILE A 142 -20.63 8.48 1.43
N PRO A 143 -21.12 8.33 0.18
CA PRO A 143 -22.48 7.85 -0.05
C PRO A 143 -22.75 6.50 0.62
N ASN A 144 -21.80 5.56 0.56
CA ASN A 144 -21.95 4.26 1.23
C ASN A 144 -22.01 4.39 2.77
N VAL A 145 -21.19 5.25 3.35
CA VAL A 145 -21.21 5.56 4.79
C VAL A 145 -22.52 6.23 5.20
N VAL A 146 -23.06 7.15 4.40
CA VAL A 146 -24.33 7.83 4.68
C VAL A 146 -25.50 6.85 4.68
N VAL A 147 -25.52 5.88 3.76
CA VAL A 147 -26.54 4.83 3.71
C VAL A 147 -26.34 3.80 4.84
N ASN A 148 -25.09 3.50 5.20
CA ASN A 148 -24.74 2.48 6.20
C ASN A 148 -23.90 3.05 7.36
N PRO A 149 -24.40 4.02 8.14
CA PRO A 149 -23.57 4.77 9.10
C PRO A 149 -23.06 3.93 10.27
N ARG A 150 -23.69 2.78 10.54
CA ARG A 150 -23.28 1.81 11.56
C ARG A 150 -22.32 0.75 11.03
N ASP A 151 -22.05 0.71 9.72
CA ASP A 151 -21.08 -0.21 9.14
C ASP A 151 -19.67 0.36 9.31
N ARG A 152 -18.96 -0.13 10.33
CA ARG A 152 -17.56 0.24 10.59
C ARG A 152 -16.63 -0.09 9.42
N PHE A 153 -16.94 -1.08 8.58
CA PHE A 153 -16.12 -1.39 7.41
C PHE A 153 -16.30 -0.35 6.31
N ALA A 154 -17.51 0.23 6.17
CA ALA A 154 -17.72 1.36 5.27
C ALA A 154 -16.86 2.57 5.69
N TRP A 155 -16.82 2.88 6.99
CA TRP A 155 -15.93 3.88 7.56
C TRP A 155 -14.45 3.55 7.35
N ALA A 156 -14.05 2.29 7.60
CA ALA A 156 -12.67 1.85 7.46
C ALA A 156 -12.17 2.03 6.02
N VAL A 157 -12.98 1.67 5.01
CA VAL A 157 -12.65 1.86 3.60
C VAL A 157 -12.56 3.35 3.23
N ALA A 158 -13.51 4.17 3.69
CA ALA A 158 -13.50 5.61 3.44
C ALA A 158 -12.24 6.28 4.00
N LEU A 159 -11.90 5.96 5.25
CA LEU A 159 -10.73 6.50 5.94
C LEU A 159 -9.42 5.96 5.38
N ARG A 160 -9.39 4.72 4.90
CA ARG A 160 -8.22 4.14 4.22
C ARG A 160 -7.89 4.94 2.96
N ASP A 161 -8.88 5.15 2.09
CA ASP A 161 -8.67 5.89 0.84
C ASP A 161 -8.36 7.37 1.11
N LEU A 162 -8.89 7.94 2.20
CA LEU A 162 -8.50 9.28 2.67
C LEU A 162 -7.02 9.32 3.06
N ALA A 163 -6.51 8.31 3.77
CA ALA A 163 -5.08 8.22 4.08
C ALA A 163 -4.23 8.07 2.82
N PHE A 164 -4.67 7.28 1.84
CA PHE A 164 -3.97 7.12 0.56
C PHE A 164 -3.88 8.45 -0.21
N SER A 165 -4.98 9.21 -0.23
CA SER A 165 -5.00 10.59 -0.74
C SER A 165 -4.01 11.48 0.02
N GLY A 166 -3.99 11.39 1.36
CA GLY A 166 -3.08 12.14 2.22
C GLY A 166 -1.61 11.87 1.95
N GLY A 167 -1.22 10.60 1.77
CA GLY A 167 0.14 10.23 1.41
C GLY A 167 0.56 10.77 0.03
N ALA A 168 -0.34 10.72 -0.95
CA ALA A 168 -0.09 11.29 -2.28
C ALA A 168 0.09 12.82 -2.22
N PHE A 169 -0.74 13.53 -1.46
CA PHE A 169 -0.58 14.96 -1.25
C PHE A 169 0.69 15.32 -0.47
N ALA A 170 1.05 14.54 0.55
CA ALA A 170 2.32 14.73 1.26
C ALA A 170 3.52 14.57 0.32
N PHE A 171 3.50 13.53 -0.54
CA PHE A 171 4.52 13.33 -1.57
C PHE A 171 4.62 14.53 -2.52
N ALA A 172 3.47 14.97 -3.05
CA ALA A 172 3.42 16.10 -3.97
C ALA A 172 3.95 17.38 -3.32
N GLY A 173 3.54 17.66 -2.07
CA GLY A 173 4.01 18.81 -1.30
C GLY A 173 5.52 18.82 -1.08
N ALA A 174 6.11 17.66 -0.78
CA ALA A 174 7.57 17.53 -0.59
C ALA A 174 8.38 17.80 -1.87
N HIS A 175 7.77 17.66 -3.06
CA HIS A 175 8.42 17.88 -4.36
C HIS A 175 8.12 19.26 -4.96
N MET A 176 7.36 20.12 -4.26
CA MET A 176 7.16 21.51 -4.66
C MET A 176 8.45 22.31 -4.46
N LYS A 177 8.76 23.23 -5.39
CA LYS A 177 9.91 24.15 -5.24
C LYS A 177 9.69 25.05 -4.02
N PRO A 178 10.53 24.98 -2.98
CA PRO A 178 10.38 25.83 -1.80
C PRO A 178 10.76 27.27 -2.14
N ARG A 179 10.02 28.26 -1.63
CA ARG A 179 10.47 29.65 -1.56
C ARG A 179 11.10 29.93 -0.19
N PRO A 180 12.02 30.91 -0.08
CA PRO A 180 12.74 31.22 1.17
C PRO A 180 11.84 31.54 2.37
N THR A 181 10.59 31.95 2.13
CA THR A 181 9.59 32.32 3.16
C THR A 181 8.56 31.23 3.43
N ASP A 182 8.63 30.09 2.74
CA ASP A 182 7.58 29.08 2.82
C ASP A 182 7.74 28.24 4.10
N GLY A 183 6.67 28.17 4.88
CA GLY A 183 6.51 27.12 5.90
C GLY A 183 6.26 25.75 5.27
N VAL A 184 5.85 24.78 6.08
CA VAL A 184 5.47 23.44 5.59
C VAL A 184 4.36 23.57 4.53
N PRO A 185 4.49 22.94 3.34
CA PRO A 185 3.50 23.05 2.29
C PRO A 185 2.10 22.62 2.78
N ARG A 186 1.05 23.32 2.34
CA ARG A 186 -0.34 23.04 2.74
C ARG A 186 -0.74 21.59 2.44
N LEU A 187 -0.27 21.02 1.33
CA LEU A 187 -0.52 19.62 0.98
C LEU A 187 0.09 18.63 1.98
N VAL A 188 1.26 18.93 2.56
CA VAL A 188 1.86 18.10 3.61
C VAL A 188 1.04 18.20 4.90
N THR A 189 0.56 19.38 5.23
CA THR A 189 -0.31 19.57 6.42
C THR A 189 -1.65 18.85 6.25
N LEU A 190 -2.26 18.94 5.06
CA LEU A 190 -3.47 18.19 4.73
C LEU A 190 -3.22 16.67 4.80
N GLY A 191 -2.12 16.21 4.19
CA GLY A 191 -1.68 14.83 4.24
C GLY A 191 -1.50 14.31 5.67
N ARG A 192 -0.93 15.13 6.56
CA ARG A 192 -0.76 14.78 7.98
C ARG A 192 -2.10 14.48 8.66
N LEU A 193 -3.13 15.30 8.42
CA LEU A 193 -4.47 15.07 8.98
C LEU A 193 -5.16 13.87 8.34
N PHE A 194 -5.04 13.74 7.01
CA PHE A 194 -5.61 12.64 6.25
C PHE A 194 -5.00 11.29 6.60
N VAL A 195 -3.78 11.24 7.15
CA VAL A 195 -3.18 10.01 7.70
C VAL A 195 -3.47 9.86 9.19
N GLY A 196 -3.37 10.95 9.96
CA GLY A 196 -3.53 10.92 11.41
C GLY A 196 -4.93 10.54 11.89
N ILE A 197 -5.98 11.07 11.25
CA ILE A 197 -7.38 10.76 11.61
C ILE A 197 -7.71 9.28 11.36
N PRO A 198 -7.47 8.72 10.16
CA PRO A 198 -7.62 7.28 9.93
C PRO A 198 -6.78 6.43 10.88
N ALA A 199 -5.52 6.78 11.13
CA ALA A 199 -4.67 6.02 12.04
C ALA A 199 -5.26 5.95 13.46
N ALA A 200 -5.75 7.07 14.00
CA ALA A 200 -6.39 7.08 15.31
C ALA A 200 -7.66 6.21 15.33
N PHE A 201 -8.52 6.34 14.32
CA PHE A 201 -9.74 5.53 14.18
C PHE A 201 -9.43 4.04 14.07
N PHE A 202 -8.48 3.66 13.20
CA PHE A 202 -8.04 2.28 13.06
C PHE A 202 -7.49 1.74 14.37
N GLY A 203 -6.70 2.53 15.09
CA GLY A 203 -6.16 2.13 16.37
C GLY A 203 -7.24 1.73 17.38
N VAL A 204 -8.31 2.53 17.48
CA VAL A 204 -9.47 2.23 18.33
C VAL A 204 -10.19 0.94 17.89
N GLU A 205 -10.41 0.76 16.59
CA GLU A 205 -11.05 -0.45 16.05
C GLU A 205 -10.28 -1.73 16.44
N HIS A 206 -8.95 -1.71 16.52
CA HIS A 206 -8.17 -2.89 16.91
C HIS A 206 -8.30 -3.23 18.41
N PHE A 207 -8.57 -2.25 19.26
CA PHE A 207 -8.88 -2.52 20.66
C PHE A 207 -10.29 -3.11 20.84
N LEU A 208 -11.25 -2.64 20.04
CA LEU A 208 -12.63 -3.11 20.09
C LEU A 208 -12.81 -4.48 19.42
N HIS A 209 -12.02 -4.75 18.38
CA HIS A 209 -12.17 -5.91 17.50
C HIS A 209 -10.82 -6.56 17.14
N PRO A 210 -10.09 -7.10 18.12
CA PRO A 210 -8.74 -7.64 17.93
C PRO A 210 -8.67 -8.93 17.10
N GLU A 211 -9.81 -9.53 16.75
CA GLU A 211 -9.90 -10.72 15.89
C GLU A 211 -9.60 -10.43 14.41
N PHE A 212 -9.75 -9.18 13.98
CA PHE A 212 -9.47 -8.76 12.61
C PHE A 212 -7.97 -8.60 12.36
N ALA A 213 -7.57 -8.74 11.10
CA ALA A 213 -6.20 -8.59 10.67
C ALA A 213 -5.69 -7.17 10.98
N PRO A 214 -4.56 -7.02 11.68
CA PRO A 214 -4.12 -5.73 12.16
C PRO A 214 -3.68 -4.77 11.05
N GLY A 215 -3.85 -3.46 11.23
CA GLY A 215 -3.46 -2.42 10.27
C GLY A 215 -4.66 -1.59 9.83
N VAL A 216 -5.22 -1.91 8.66
CA VAL A 216 -6.51 -1.34 8.22
C VAL A 216 -7.63 -2.31 8.65
N PRO A 217 -8.60 -1.89 9.48
CA PRO A 217 -9.58 -2.78 10.11
C PRO A 217 -10.69 -3.19 9.13
N LEU A 218 -10.33 -4.03 8.17
CA LEU A 218 -11.20 -4.60 7.15
C LEU A 218 -11.73 -5.97 7.58
N LYS A 219 -12.53 -6.64 6.74
CA LYS A 219 -13.28 -7.86 7.10
C LYS A 219 -12.42 -9.12 7.30
N LYS A 220 -11.12 -9.09 6.97
CA LYS A 220 -10.24 -10.27 7.09
C LYS A 220 -9.94 -10.54 8.56
N LEU A 221 -10.21 -11.76 9.01
CA LEU A 221 -9.76 -12.24 10.31
C LEU A 221 -8.28 -12.62 10.26
N THR A 222 -7.58 -12.40 11.38
CA THR A 222 -6.22 -12.92 11.57
C THR A 222 -6.28 -14.46 11.64
N PRO A 223 -5.64 -15.20 10.72
CA PRO A 223 -5.69 -16.66 10.74
C PRO A 223 -5.23 -17.25 12.06
N THR A 224 -5.84 -18.36 12.46
CA THR A 224 -5.57 -19.03 13.74
C THR A 224 -4.14 -19.57 13.86
N TRP A 225 -3.51 -19.87 12.73
CA TRP A 225 -2.12 -20.35 12.64
C TRP A 225 -1.08 -19.23 12.80
N ILE A 226 -1.47 -17.95 12.85
CA ILE A 226 -0.55 -16.86 13.15
C ILE A 226 -0.26 -16.84 14.66
N PRO A 227 1.01 -16.98 15.07
CA PRO A 227 1.37 -16.93 16.49
C PRO A 227 1.01 -15.58 17.11
N ALA A 228 0.54 -15.60 18.36
CA ALA A 228 0.23 -14.40 19.14
C ALA A 228 -0.69 -13.40 18.41
N ARG A 229 -1.66 -13.87 17.61
CA ARG A 229 -2.56 -13.01 16.80
C ARG A 229 -3.18 -11.82 17.55
N LEU A 230 -3.60 -12.01 18.80
CA LEU A 230 -4.18 -10.93 19.61
C LEU A 230 -3.14 -9.90 20.05
N LEU A 231 -1.90 -10.33 20.32
CA LEU A 231 -0.80 -9.41 20.65
C LEU A 231 -0.52 -8.46 19.49
N TRP A 232 -0.49 -8.97 18.26
CA TRP A 232 -0.31 -8.14 17.07
C TRP A 232 -1.42 -7.11 16.89
N ALA A 233 -2.67 -7.49 17.16
CA ALA A 233 -3.81 -6.58 17.10
C ALA A 233 -3.70 -5.44 18.13
N TYR A 234 -3.45 -5.75 19.40
CA TYR A 234 -3.32 -4.73 20.44
C TYR A 234 -2.08 -3.85 20.25
N LEU A 235 -0.94 -4.42 19.83
CA LEU A 235 0.27 -3.67 19.55
C LEU A 235 0.05 -2.70 18.37
N ALA A 236 -0.59 -3.17 17.29
CA ALA A 236 -0.94 -2.33 16.16
C ALA A 236 -1.90 -1.22 16.59
N GLY A 237 -2.92 -1.56 17.37
CA GLY A 237 -3.87 -0.61 17.95
C GLY A 237 -3.19 0.51 18.73
N ALA A 238 -2.29 0.15 19.65
CA ALA A 238 -1.56 1.11 20.47
C ALA A 238 -0.70 2.07 19.63
N VAL A 239 0.06 1.53 18.67
CA VAL A 239 0.91 2.36 17.78
C VAL A 239 0.05 3.26 16.89
N LEU A 240 -1.05 2.74 16.34
CA LEU A 240 -1.98 3.48 15.49
C LEU A 240 -2.62 4.66 16.24
N VAL A 241 -3.12 4.45 17.46
CA VAL A 241 -3.66 5.53 18.30
C VAL A 241 -2.58 6.55 18.64
N ALA A 242 -1.43 6.11 19.15
CA ALA A 242 -0.37 7.01 19.58
C ALA A 242 0.17 7.85 18.41
N ALA A 243 0.41 7.22 17.26
CA ALA A 243 0.86 7.91 16.06
C ALA A 243 -0.24 8.83 15.49
N GLY A 244 -1.48 8.35 15.40
CA GLY A 244 -2.62 9.12 14.90
C GLY A 244 -2.85 10.40 15.69
N VAL A 245 -2.91 10.30 17.03
CA VAL A 245 -3.03 11.47 17.92
C VAL A 245 -1.85 12.42 17.73
N SER A 246 -0.62 11.91 17.71
CA SER A 246 0.60 12.70 17.52
C SER A 246 0.60 13.48 16.20
N LEU A 247 0.13 12.85 15.11
CA LEU A 247 -0.02 13.47 13.80
C LEU A 247 -1.10 14.56 13.79
N ILE A 248 -2.23 14.34 14.48
CA ILE A 248 -3.31 15.33 14.56
C ILE A 248 -2.83 16.58 15.31
N VAL A 249 -2.20 16.40 16.47
CA VAL A 249 -1.71 17.53 17.31
C VAL A 249 -0.38 18.10 16.87
N ASN A 250 0.23 17.56 15.81
CA ASN A 250 1.54 17.95 15.29
C ASN A 250 2.69 17.85 16.32
N LYS A 251 2.67 16.86 17.21
CA LYS A 251 3.75 16.62 18.17
C LYS A 251 4.57 15.43 17.70
N LYS A 252 5.87 15.62 17.52
CA LYS A 252 6.79 14.58 17.03
C LYS A 252 6.27 13.88 15.76
N ALA A 253 5.67 14.66 14.86
CA ALA A 253 4.87 14.13 13.75
C ALA A 253 5.70 13.26 12.79
N ARG A 254 6.94 13.66 12.49
CA ARG A 254 7.87 12.88 11.66
C ARG A 254 8.19 11.53 12.31
N LEU A 255 8.49 11.52 13.60
CA LEU A 255 8.80 10.30 14.33
C LEU A 255 7.57 9.38 14.43
N ALA A 256 6.39 9.95 14.70
CA ALA A 256 5.12 9.23 14.73
C ALA A 256 4.80 8.57 13.37
N ALA A 257 4.93 9.32 12.27
CA ALA A 257 4.76 8.78 10.91
C ALA A 257 5.78 7.67 10.60
N THR A 258 7.03 7.83 11.04
CA THR A 258 8.09 6.82 10.86
C THR A 258 7.74 5.52 11.58
N TYR A 259 7.40 5.57 12.87
CA TYR A 259 7.04 4.37 13.63
C TYR A 259 5.73 3.73 13.14
N LEU A 260 4.76 4.54 12.71
CA LEU A 260 3.56 4.03 12.05
C LEU A 260 3.94 3.24 10.79
N GLY A 261 4.75 3.82 9.90
CA GLY A 261 5.20 3.16 8.68
C GLY A 261 5.97 1.85 8.96
N ILE A 262 6.85 1.85 9.95
CA ILE A 262 7.58 0.66 10.42
C ILE A 262 6.61 -0.41 10.93
N MET A 263 5.70 -0.05 11.82
CA MET A 263 4.74 -1.00 12.40
C MET A 263 3.90 -1.66 11.31
N ILE A 264 3.35 -0.88 10.39
CA ILE A 264 2.56 -1.40 9.27
C ILE A 264 3.40 -2.28 8.33
N LEU A 265 4.68 -1.94 8.10
CA LEU A 265 5.60 -2.78 7.35
C LEU A 265 5.84 -4.13 8.05
N LEU A 266 6.03 -4.13 9.37
CA LEU A 266 6.18 -5.36 10.15
C LEU A 266 4.92 -6.23 10.02
N LEU A 267 3.73 -5.64 10.09
CA LEU A 267 2.49 -6.38 9.83
C LEU A 267 2.47 -6.97 8.41
N CYS A 268 2.91 -6.21 7.40
CA CYS A 268 3.02 -6.72 6.03
C CYS A 268 3.91 -7.96 5.97
N LEU A 269 5.07 -7.93 6.63
CA LEU A 269 6.05 -9.02 6.57
C LEU A 269 5.66 -10.24 7.41
N PHE A 270 5.10 -10.05 8.59
CA PHE A 270 4.85 -11.12 9.55
C PHE A 270 3.42 -11.67 9.54
N ILE A 271 2.47 -10.96 8.93
CA ILE A 271 1.07 -11.38 8.86
C ILE A 271 0.61 -11.50 7.42
N TYR A 272 0.67 -10.41 6.65
CA TYR A 272 0.08 -10.41 5.32
C TYR A 272 0.88 -11.21 4.30
N LEU A 273 2.22 -11.19 4.37
CA LEU A 273 3.07 -11.99 3.48
C LEU A 273 2.86 -13.50 3.70
N PRO A 274 2.85 -14.02 4.95
CA PRO A 274 2.44 -15.40 5.20
C PRO A 274 1.04 -15.74 4.67
N ILE A 275 0.07 -14.83 4.80
CA ILE A 275 -1.28 -15.03 4.23
C ILE A 275 -1.20 -15.15 2.71
N VAL A 276 -0.49 -14.24 2.03
CA VAL A 276 -0.29 -14.28 0.58
C VAL A 276 0.36 -15.60 0.13
N VAL A 277 1.34 -16.09 0.88
CA VAL A 277 2.01 -17.37 0.58
C VAL A 277 1.09 -18.57 0.80
N ALA A 278 0.19 -18.51 1.79
CA ALA A 278 -0.76 -19.59 2.10
C ALA A 278 -1.91 -19.68 1.08
N ILE A 279 -2.34 -18.55 0.51
CA ILE A 279 -3.46 -18.47 -0.46
C ILE A 279 -3.10 -17.64 -1.70
N PRO A 280 -2.06 -18.01 -2.47
CA PRO A 280 -1.49 -17.16 -3.53
C PRO A 280 -2.43 -16.96 -4.72
N SER A 281 -3.41 -17.84 -4.94
CA SER A 281 -4.41 -17.69 -5.99
C SER A 281 -5.61 -16.82 -5.57
N ASP A 282 -5.82 -16.61 -4.27
CA ASP A 282 -6.87 -15.72 -3.75
C ASP A 282 -6.35 -14.29 -3.66
N ILE A 283 -6.44 -13.59 -4.79
CA ILE A 283 -6.01 -12.19 -4.90
C ILE A 283 -6.81 -11.29 -3.94
N GLY A 284 -8.09 -11.57 -3.71
CA GLY A 284 -8.96 -10.73 -2.89
C GLY A 284 -8.62 -10.79 -1.39
N ASN A 285 -8.42 -12.00 -0.85
CA ASN A 285 -8.15 -12.20 0.58
C ASN A 285 -6.66 -12.30 0.93
N GLY A 286 -5.79 -12.53 -0.06
CA GLY A 286 -4.34 -12.54 0.08
C GLY A 286 -3.72 -11.23 -0.39
N LEU A 287 -3.49 -11.13 -1.71
CA LEU A 287 -2.67 -10.07 -2.28
C LEU A 287 -3.23 -8.66 -2.07
N ASN A 288 -4.55 -8.45 -2.17
CA ASN A 288 -5.16 -7.14 -1.98
C ASN A 288 -4.96 -6.62 -0.56
N TYR A 289 -5.14 -7.46 0.46
CA TYR A 289 -4.90 -7.07 1.85
C TYR A 289 -3.43 -6.74 2.11
N PHE A 290 -2.51 -7.51 1.52
CA PHE A 290 -1.08 -7.19 1.56
C PHE A 290 -0.77 -5.85 0.87
N ALA A 291 -1.31 -5.63 -0.34
CA ALA A 291 -1.09 -4.41 -1.11
C ALA A 291 -1.68 -3.17 -0.43
N ASP A 292 -2.89 -3.25 0.12
CA ASP A 292 -3.52 -2.18 0.90
C ASP A 292 -2.68 -1.81 2.13
N THR A 293 -2.22 -2.83 2.86
CA THR A 293 -1.42 -2.62 4.07
C THR A 293 -0.04 -2.05 3.72
N LEU A 294 0.59 -2.55 2.65
CA LEU A 294 1.87 -2.03 2.15
C LEU A 294 1.74 -0.58 1.70
N LEU A 295 0.63 -0.23 1.04
CA LEU A 295 0.34 1.14 0.65
C LEU A 295 0.22 2.05 1.87
N PHE A 296 -0.44 1.60 2.93
CA PHE A 296 -0.56 2.37 4.17
C PHE A 296 0.80 2.59 4.86
N SER A 297 1.70 1.59 4.82
CA SER A 297 3.10 1.78 5.23
C SER A 297 3.80 2.83 4.37
N GLY A 298 3.67 2.72 3.03
CA GLY A 298 4.23 3.69 2.09
C GLY A 298 3.75 5.12 2.33
N VAL A 299 2.45 5.30 2.54
CA VAL A 299 1.81 6.57 2.91
C VAL A 299 2.43 7.18 4.16
N ALA A 300 2.58 6.40 5.23
CA ALA A 300 3.14 6.87 6.48
C ALA A 300 4.62 7.26 6.33
N LEU A 301 5.41 6.46 5.62
CA LEU A 301 6.83 6.75 5.39
C LEU A 301 7.05 7.95 4.46
N VAL A 302 6.22 8.10 3.42
CA VAL A 302 6.21 9.27 2.55
C VAL A 302 5.85 10.54 3.32
N LEU A 303 4.84 10.46 4.20
CA LEU A 303 4.49 11.56 5.08
C LEU A 303 5.64 11.91 6.03
N ALA A 304 6.31 10.89 6.59
CA ALA A 304 7.46 11.11 7.45
C ALA A 304 8.58 11.86 6.72
N ASP A 305 8.89 11.48 5.49
CA ASP A 305 9.89 12.14 4.64
C ASP A 305 9.52 13.60 4.34
N ALA A 306 8.24 13.87 4.08
CA ALA A 306 7.71 15.19 3.79
C ALA A 306 7.67 16.14 5.00
N LEU A 307 7.71 15.61 6.23
CA LEU A 307 7.67 16.39 7.46
C LEU A 307 9.08 16.87 7.85
N PRO A 308 9.20 18.08 8.43
CA PRO A 308 10.48 18.62 8.86
C PRO A 308 11.13 17.73 9.93
N LYS A 309 12.47 17.76 9.99
CA LYS A 309 13.21 17.12 11.09
C LYS A 309 12.87 17.80 12.40
N GLU A 310 12.85 17.05 13.49
CA GLU A 310 12.69 17.63 14.83
C GLU A 310 13.96 18.44 15.14
N ASP A 311 13.79 19.69 15.58
CA ASP A 311 14.91 20.47 16.10
C ASP A 311 15.44 19.74 17.34
N HIS A 312 16.65 19.20 17.26
CA HIS A 312 17.36 18.78 18.46
C HIS A 312 17.69 20.07 19.22
N PRO A 313 17.18 20.28 20.45
CA PRO A 313 17.76 21.32 21.29
C PRO A 313 19.24 20.97 21.43
N HIS A 314 20.11 21.89 21.03
CA HIS A 314 21.53 21.82 21.32
C HIS A 314 21.66 21.76 22.85
N VAL A 315 21.88 20.57 23.38
CA VAL A 315 22.28 20.32 24.78
C VAL A 315 23.80 20.28 24.81
#